data_AF-A0A251WKL1-F1
#
_entry.id   AF-A0A251WKL1-F1
#
_cell.length_a   1.000
_cell.length_b   1.000
_cell.length_c   1.000
_cell.angle_alpha   90.00
_cell.angle_beta   90.00
_cell.angle_gamma   90.00
#
_symmetry.space_group_name_H-M   'P 1'
#
loop_
_entity.id
_entity.type
_entity.pdbx_description
1 polymer ?
#
loop_
_entity_poly.entity_id
_entity_poly.type
_entity_poly.pdbx_seq_one_letter_code
_entity_poly.pdbx_strand_id
1 'polypeptide(L)'
;MAQTDAIFDNVAQENQRTDANPQVLRLSIDTKVKVKIGNLSRNGKDRSLEAKQADDHDTEWQSVLVPFGILNLDNDELSIYFGQSAETSDCIVDCLAWWWQDNPVDYTEIEAWVINLDSGSATRSDRTQFIKRMVELAQRIDRPIRLIYYPPYHSKYNAIERCWAALENYWNGAILDSVEAAVQWATNMTWKAVAPVVYLVEGLYEKGVQVFAEELESDLPFWQPSETLPKWDITILPN
;
A
#
# COMPACT_ATOMS: atom_id res chain seq x y z
N MET A 1 16.21 7.28 19.40
CA MET A 1 16.95 8.37 18.72
C MET A 1 17.97 7.73 17.79
N ALA A 2 19.14 7.25 18.24
CA ALA A 2 20.15 6.66 17.34
C ALA A 2 19.65 5.59 16.33
N GLN A 3 18.81 4.63 16.75
CA GLN A 3 18.25 3.64 15.82
C GLN A 3 17.23 4.24 14.85
N THR A 4 16.39 5.17 15.32
CA THR A 4 15.41 5.88 14.48
C THR A 4 16.11 6.72 13.42
N ASP A 5 17.16 7.43 13.82
CA ASP A 5 17.97 8.25 12.94
C ASP A 5 18.65 7.38 11.87
N ALA A 6 19.25 6.24 12.28
CA ALA A 6 19.84 5.28 11.34
C ALA A 6 18.83 4.72 10.32
N ILE A 7 17.58 4.47 10.73
CA ILE A 7 16.53 4.03 9.81
C ILE A 7 16.18 5.15 8.82
N PHE A 8 16.06 6.40 9.28
CA PHE A 8 15.80 7.53 8.39
C PHE A 8 16.95 7.80 7.42
N ASP A 9 18.18 7.73 7.89
CA ASP A 9 19.37 7.86 7.05
C ASP A 9 19.37 6.78 5.96
N ASN A 10 19.03 5.54 6.31
CA ASN A 10 18.87 4.45 5.35
C ASN A 10 17.76 4.71 4.34
N VAL A 11 16.56 5.12 4.78
CA VAL A 11 15.46 5.49 3.89
C VAL A 11 15.88 6.59 2.93
N ALA A 12 16.53 7.65 3.43
CA ALA A 12 16.99 8.76 2.61
C ALA A 12 18.04 8.32 1.59
N GLN A 13 19.02 7.50 2.02
CA GLN A 13 20.08 6.99 1.16
C GLN A 13 19.53 6.09 0.05
N GLU A 14 18.66 5.14 0.38
CA GLU A 14 18.10 4.21 -0.60
C GLU A 14 17.13 4.90 -1.55
N ASN A 15 16.35 5.86 -1.05
CA ASN A 15 15.50 6.71 -1.90
C ASN A 15 16.34 7.52 -2.89
N GLN A 16 17.42 8.17 -2.43
CA GLN A 16 18.32 8.93 -3.30
C GLN A 16 19.03 8.04 -4.32
N ARG A 17 19.46 6.84 -3.92
CA ARG A 17 20.09 5.87 -4.81
C ARG A 17 19.13 5.40 -5.90
N THR A 18 17.87 5.17 -5.53
CA THR A 18 16.82 4.74 -6.46
C THR A 18 16.46 5.85 -7.43
N ASP A 19 16.26 7.09 -6.94
CA ASP A 19 15.98 8.25 -7.79
C ASP A 19 17.08 8.55 -8.82
N ALA A 20 18.31 8.10 -8.55
CA ALA A 20 19.44 8.22 -9.46
C ALA A 20 19.59 7.05 -10.44
N ASN A 21 18.76 6.00 -10.34
CA ASN A 21 18.83 4.82 -11.18
C ASN A 21 17.49 4.57 -11.92
N PRO A 22 17.40 4.90 -13.22
CA PRO A 22 16.16 4.76 -13.99
C PRO A 22 15.73 3.30 -14.20
N GLN A 23 16.60 2.32 -13.90
CA GLN A 23 16.30 0.89 -14.01
C GLN A 23 15.67 0.32 -12.72
N VAL A 24 15.47 1.14 -11.68
CA VAL A 24 14.88 0.69 -10.42
C VAL A 24 13.58 1.46 -10.19
N LEU A 25 12.47 0.71 -10.16
CA LEU A 25 11.16 1.27 -9.92
C LEU A 25 10.97 1.53 -8.42
N ARG A 26 10.61 2.77 -8.05
CA ARG A 26 10.30 3.11 -6.65
C ARG A 26 8.79 3.18 -6.41
N LEU A 27 8.32 2.33 -5.51
CA LEU A 27 6.92 2.30 -5.07
C LEU A 27 6.80 2.73 -3.62
N SER A 28 5.69 3.34 -3.26
CA SER A 28 5.28 3.60 -1.88
C SER A 28 3.92 2.97 -1.66
N ILE A 29 3.81 2.10 -0.65
CA ILE A 29 2.58 1.37 -0.33
C ILE A 29 2.16 1.61 1.10
N ASP A 30 0.84 1.57 1.32
CA ASP A 30 0.22 1.68 2.64
C ASP A 30 -1.26 1.29 2.54
N THR A 31 -1.84 0.92 3.68
CA THR A 31 -3.29 0.72 3.80
C THR A 31 -3.91 1.87 4.59
N LYS A 32 -4.89 2.53 3.97
CA LYS A 32 -5.67 3.58 4.64
C LYS A 32 -6.52 2.98 5.76
N VAL A 33 -6.79 3.82 6.77
CA VAL A 33 -7.86 3.56 7.73
C VAL A 33 -9.16 3.15 7.03
N LYS A 34 -9.79 2.09 7.56
CA LYS A 34 -11.02 1.51 7.03
C LYS A 34 -12.13 2.55 6.84
N VAL A 35 -12.86 2.41 5.74
CA VAL A 35 -13.94 3.31 5.34
C VAL A 35 -15.27 2.61 5.55
N LYS A 36 -16.10 3.12 6.46
CA LYS A 36 -17.48 2.67 6.62
C LYS A 36 -18.35 3.21 5.49
N ILE A 37 -19.22 2.36 4.95
CA ILE A 37 -20.15 2.68 3.87
C ILE A 37 -21.57 2.74 4.44
N GLY A 38 -22.24 3.87 4.27
CA GLY A 38 -23.56 4.16 4.81
C GLY A 38 -23.86 5.65 4.80
N ASN A 39 -25.02 6.02 5.34
CA ASN A 39 -25.47 7.40 5.43
C ASN A 39 -24.78 8.17 6.57
N LEU A 40 -23.45 8.16 6.59
CA LEU A 40 -22.63 8.61 7.71
C LEU A 40 -21.99 9.97 7.44
N SER A 41 -21.99 10.85 8.44
CA SER A 41 -21.26 12.10 8.38
C SER A 41 -19.77 11.87 8.59
N ARG A 42 -18.95 12.52 7.77
CA ARG A 42 -17.47 12.49 7.89
C ARG A 42 -16.90 13.81 8.41
N ASN A 43 -17.76 14.70 8.95
CA ASN A 43 -17.42 16.02 9.48
C ASN A 43 -16.68 16.96 8.52
N GLY A 44 -16.70 16.68 7.21
CA GLY A 44 -16.16 17.58 6.21
C GLY A 44 -17.16 18.60 5.71
N LYS A 45 -16.77 19.34 4.66
CA LYS A 45 -17.59 20.38 4.05
C LYS A 45 -17.56 20.18 2.55
N ASP A 46 -18.72 20.30 1.91
CA ASP A 46 -18.80 20.42 0.46
C ASP A 46 -19.23 21.84 0.05
N ARG A 47 -19.34 22.06 -1.27
CA ARG A 47 -19.71 23.37 -1.84
C ARG A 47 -21.20 23.45 -2.20
N SER A 48 -22.03 22.54 -1.71
CA SER A 48 -23.46 22.55 -1.98
C SER A 48 -24.15 23.66 -1.19
N LEU A 49 -25.29 24.14 -1.71
CA LEU A 49 -26.09 25.16 -1.04
C LEU A 49 -26.88 24.62 0.15
N GLU A 50 -27.20 23.32 0.13
CA GLU A 50 -27.98 22.63 1.15
C GLU A 50 -27.15 21.53 1.78
N ALA A 51 -27.12 21.48 3.11
CA ALA A 51 -26.39 20.45 3.83
C ALA A 51 -26.97 19.06 3.54
N LYS A 52 -26.10 18.13 3.14
CA LYS A 52 -26.45 16.71 3.03
C LYS A 52 -26.93 16.19 4.39
N GLN A 53 -28.03 15.43 4.35
CA GLN A 53 -28.56 14.77 5.53
C GLN A 53 -27.81 13.47 5.75
N ALA A 54 -27.36 13.24 6.98
CA ALA A 54 -26.72 12.03 7.44
C ALA A 54 -27.38 11.58 8.74
N ASP A 55 -27.14 10.33 9.14
CA ASP A 55 -27.64 9.81 10.41
C ASP A 55 -26.98 10.57 11.58
N ASP A 56 -27.73 10.75 12.68
CA ASP A 56 -27.25 11.47 13.87
C ASP A 56 -26.22 10.66 14.68
N HIS A 57 -26.16 9.35 14.44
CA HIS A 57 -25.28 8.41 15.08
C HIS A 57 -24.64 7.43 14.08
N ASP A 58 -23.31 7.28 14.15
CA ASP A 58 -22.54 6.36 13.30
C ASP A 58 -22.61 4.89 13.78
N THR A 59 -23.83 4.39 14.04
CA THR A 59 -24.07 3.04 14.56
C THR A 59 -24.37 2.00 13.49
N GLU A 60 -24.85 2.42 12.32
CA GLU A 60 -25.23 1.52 11.23
C GLU A 60 -24.39 1.80 9.98
N TRP A 61 -23.84 0.75 9.37
CA TRP A 61 -23.18 0.81 8.07
C TRP A 61 -23.41 -0.48 7.32
N GLN A 62 -23.51 -0.38 6.00
CA GLN A 62 -23.80 -1.49 5.11
C GLN A 62 -22.57 -2.37 4.87
N SER A 63 -21.40 -1.74 4.78
CA SER A 63 -20.13 -2.44 4.54
C SER A 63 -18.96 -1.63 5.08
N VAL A 64 -17.78 -2.26 5.12
CA VAL A 64 -16.53 -1.62 5.47
C VAL A 64 -15.52 -1.94 4.38
N LEU A 65 -15.01 -0.90 3.73
CA LEU A 65 -13.93 -1.01 2.76
C LEU A 65 -12.57 -0.82 3.43
N VAL A 66 -11.57 -1.50 2.89
CA VAL A 66 -10.18 -1.40 3.29
C VAL A 66 -9.36 -0.93 2.08
N PRO A 67 -9.10 0.38 1.97
CA PRO A 67 -8.37 0.92 0.82
C PRO A 67 -6.87 0.65 0.99
N PHE A 68 -6.30 -0.13 0.09
CA PHE A 68 -4.85 -0.31 -0.07
C PHE A 68 -4.38 0.52 -1.26
N GLY A 69 -3.21 1.13 -1.17
CA GLY A 69 -2.70 1.99 -2.22
C GLY A 69 -1.27 1.65 -2.62
N ILE A 70 -1.00 1.88 -3.90
CA ILE A 70 0.33 1.79 -4.51
C ILE A 70 0.57 3.11 -5.23
N LEU A 71 1.56 3.87 -4.76
CA LEU A 71 2.03 5.09 -5.41
C LEU A 71 3.33 4.78 -6.15
N ASN A 72 3.32 4.97 -7.47
CA ASN A 72 4.53 5.03 -8.26
C ASN A 72 5.20 6.40 -8.08
N LEU A 73 6.43 6.41 -7.58
CA LEU A 73 7.15 7.65 -7.28
C LEU A 73 7.93 8.22 -8.46
N ASP A 74 7.97 7.52 -9.59
CA ASP A 74 8.67 7.97 -10.80
C ASP A 74 7.78 8.86 -11.67
N ASN A 75 6.46 8.63 -11.66
CA ASN A 75 5.48 9.32 -12.49
C ASN A 75 4.24 9.83 -11.74
N ASP A 76 4.19 9.68 -10.40
CA ASP A 76 3.08 10.08 -9.54
C ASP A 76 1.75 9.35 -9.80
N GLU A 77 1.76 8.20 -10.50
CA GLU A 77 0.57 7.38 -10.67
C GLU A 77 0.17 6.68 -9.36
N LEU A 78 -1.09 6.86 -8.99
CA LEU A 78 -1.68 6.26 -7.79
C LEU A 78 -2.68 5.18 -8.19
N SER A 79 -2.49 3.96 -7.69
CA SER A 79 -3.50 2.89 -7.75
C SER A 79 -4.12 2.68 -6.38
N ILE A 80 -5.45 2.56 -6.31
CA ILE A 80 -6.21 2.32 -5.08
C ILE A 80 -7.04 1.06 -5.23
N TYR A 81 -6.84 0.10 -4.34
CA TYR A 81 -7.57 -1.16 -4.29
C TYR A 81 -8.50 -1.15 -3.08
N PHE A 82 -9.81 -1.14 -3.33
CA PHE A 82 -10.82 -1.24 -2.27
C PHE A 82 -11.10 -2.70 -1.92
N GLY A 83 -10.48 -3.18 -0.85
CA GLY A 83 -10.77 -4.49 -0.27
C GLY A 83 -12.10 -4.50 0.48
N GLN A 84 -12.86 -5.59 0.34
CA GLN A 84 -14.11 -5.81 1.10
C GLN A 84 -13.92 -6.81 2.27
N SER A 85 -12.74 -7.41 2.39
CA SER A 85 -12.39 -8.37 3.45
C SER A 85 -11.22 -7.86 4.30
N ALA A 86 -10.54 -8.78 5.00
CA ALA A 86 -9.34 -8.45 5.76
C ALA A 86 -8.21 -8.00 4.83
N GLU A 87 -7.46 -6.99 5.26
CA GLU A 87 -6.12 -6.70 4.74
C GLU A 87 -5.16 -7.76 5.27
N THR A 88 -4.78 -8.69 4.40
CA THR A 88 -3.80 -9.75 4.70
C THR A 88 -2.57 -9.57 3.83
N SER A 89 -1.50 -10.30 4.17
CA SER A 89 -0.30 -10.35 3.32
C SER A 89 -0.63 -10.81 1.90
N ASP A 90 -1.55 -11.77 1.75
CA ASP A 90 -2.00 -12.26 0.44
C ASP A 90 -2.69 -11.15 -0.35
N CYS A 91 -3.60 -10.40 0.28
CA CYS A 91 -4.30 -9.28 -0.35
C CYS A 91 -3.32 -8.22 -0.88
N ILE A 92 -2.35 -7.82 -0.06
CA ILE A 92 -1.35 -6.82 -0.42
C ILE A 92 -0.49 -7.30 -1.59
N VAL A 93 -0.01 -8.54 -1.53
CA VAL A 93 0.87 -9.08 -2.59
C VAL A 93 0.10 -9.35 -3.88
N ASP A 94 -1.17 -9.75 -3.81
CA ASP A 94 -2.03 -9.89 -5.00
C ASP A 94 -2.27 -8.52 -5.66
N CYS A 95 -2.49 -7.46 -4.87
CA CYS A 95 -2.59 -6.10 -5.40
C CYS A 95 -1.29 -5.65 -6.10
N LEU A 96 -0.11 -5.92 -5.51
CA LEU A 96 1.19 -5.66 -6.15
C LEU A 96 1.35 -6.45 -7.46
N ALA A 97 0.93 -7.72 -7.47
CA ALA A 97 1.01 -8.57 -8.65
C ALA A 97 0.08 -8.10 -9.77
N TRP A 98 -1.13 -7.66 -9.45
CA TRP A 98 -2.07 -7.06 -10.42
C TRP A 98 -1.53 -5.75 -10.95
N TRP A 99 -1.04 -4.87 -10.07
CA TRP A 99 -0.42 -3.61 -10.47
C TRP A 99 0.70 -3.82 -11.49
N TRP A 100 1.59 -4.80 -11.29
CA TRP A 100 2.62 -5.11 -12.28
C TRP A 100 2.06 -5.59 -13.63
N GLN A 101 1.02 -6.43 -13.60
CA GLN A 101 0.40 -6.98 -14.81
C GLN A 101 -0.32 -5.92 -15.64
N ASP A 102 -0.82 -4.87 -15.01
CA ASP A 102 -1.55 -3.78 -15.67
C ASP A 102 -0.60 -2.70 -16.24
N ASN A 103 0.69 -2.73 -15.90
CA ASN A 103 1.68 -1.73 -16.35
C ASN A 103 2.92 -2.28 -17.12
N PRO A 104 2.84 -3.33 -17.96
CA PRO A 104 4.04 -4.03 -18.44
C PRO A 104 4.83 -3.31 -19.56
N VAL A 105 4.19 -2.45 -20.36
CA VAL A 105 4.81 -1.87 -21.56
C VAL A 105 5.82 -0.75 -21.21
N ASP A 106 5.60 -0.06 -20.10
CA ASP A 106 6.42 1.10 -19.70
C ASP A 106 7.64 0.70 -18.84
N TYR A 107 7.71 -0.55 -18.37
CA TYR A 107 8.72 -1.01 -17.40
C TYR A 107 9.62 -2.14 -17.89
N THR A 108 9.76 -2.35 -19.20
CA THR A 108 10.62 -3.42 -19.74
C THR A 108 12.10 -3.29 -19.36
N GLU A 109 12.57 -2.07 -19.08
CA GLU A 109 13.94 -1.77 -18.67
C GLU A 109 14.15 -1.81 -17.14
N ILE A 110 13.08 -2.00 -16.36
CA ILE A 110 13.18 -2.09 -14.91
C ILE A 110 13.81 -3.41 -14.52
N GLU A 111 14.90 -3.34 -13.76
CA GLU A 111 15.71 -4.47 -13.29
C GLU A 111 15.44 -4.83 -11.82
N ALA A 112 14.89 -3.91 -11.02
CA ALA A 112 14.54 -4.17 -9.62
C ALA A 112 13.46 -3.21 -9.12
N TRP A 113 12.84 -3.56 -7.99
CA TRP A 113 11.91 -2.69 -7.28
C TRP A 113 12.48 -2.26 -5.93
N VAL A 114 12.15 -1.04 -5.52
CA VAL A 114 12.31 -0.56 -4.15
C VAL A 114 10.94 -0.13 -3.63
N ILE A 115 10.45 -0.81 -2.60
CA ILE A 115 9.15 -0.55 -1.98
C ILE A 115 9.37 0.15 -0.65
N ASN A 116 8.86 1.36 -0.54
CA ASN A 116 8.71 2.10 0.71
C ASN A 116 7.41 1.68 1.40
N LEU A 117 7.52 1.22 2.65
CA LEU A 117 6.37 0.70 3.41
C LEU A 117 6.53 0.91 4.92
N ASP A 118 5.48 0.64 5.67
CA ASP A 118 5.51 0.61 7.13
C ASP A 118 5.51 -0.84 7.65
N SER A 119 5.70 -1.00 8.97
CA SER A 119 5.57 -2.31 9.62
C SER A 119 4.12 -2.60 10.06
N GLY A 120 3.15 -2.34 9.18
CA GLY A 120 1.76 -2.72 9.36
C GLY A 120 1.60 -4.23 9.55
N SER A 121 0.51 -4.66 10.19
CA SER A 121 0.37 -6.06 10.65
C SER A 121 0.44 -7.10 9.53
N ALA A 122 0.09 -6.73 8.30
CA ALA A 122 0.16 -7.55 7.09
C ALA A 122 1.51 -7.48 6.35
N THR A 123 2.31 -6.44 6.60
CA THR A 123 3.57 -6.12 5.89
C THR A 123 4.82 -6.21 6.76
N ARG A 124 4.69 -6.54 8.05
CA ARG A 124 5.85 -6.67 8.96
C ARG A 124 6.95 -7.54 8.36
N SER A 125 8.19 -7.08 8.52
CA SER A 125 9.40 -7.74 8.04
C SER A 125 9.67 -9.14 8.62
N ASP A 126 9.01 -9.49 9.72
CA ASP A 126 9.10 -10.81 10.38
C ASP A 126 7.85 -11.67 10.17
N ARG A 127 6.90 -11.21 9.34
CA ARG A 127 5.70 -11.98 9.03
C ARG A 127 6.01 -12.98 7.93
N THR A 128 6.10 -14.25 8.29
CA THR A 128 6.46 -15.36 7.39
C THR A 128 5.57 -15.43 6.14
N GLN A 129 4.24 -15.29 6.27
CA GLN A 129 3.35 -15.24 5.11
C GLN A 129 3.68 -14.08 4.16
N PHE A 130 4.02 -12.91 4.69
CA PHE A 130 4.37 -11.76 3.85
C PHE A 130 5.68 -12.02 3.11
N ILE A 131 6.72 -12.49 3.81
CA ILE A 131 8.01 -12.81 3.18
C ILE A 131 7.84 -13.88 2.11
N LYS A 132 7.14 -14.98 2.40
CA LYS A 132 6.83 -16.03 1.42
C LYS A 132 6.15 -15.47 0.17
N ARG A 133 5.08 -14.70 0.34
CA ARG A 133 4.34 -14.08 -0.79
C ARG A 133 5.23 -13.11 -1.57
N MET A 134 6.09 -12.34 -0.91
CA MET A 134 7.05 -11.44 -1.57
C MET A 134 8.12 -12.20 -2.37
N VAL A 135 8.60 -13.34 -1.87
CA VAL A 135 9.51 -14.24 -2.62
C VAL A 135 8.82 -14.77 -3.87
N GLU A 136 7.59 -15.27 -3.74
CA GLU A 136 6.79 -15.72 -4.88
C GLU A 136 6.52 -14.60 -5.89
N LEU A 137 6.30 -13.37 -5.42
CA LEU A 137 6.16 -12.20 -6.29
C LEU A 137 7.46 -11.92 -7.03
N ALA A 138 8.61 -11.86 -6.33
CA ALA A 138 9.92 -11.61 -6.93
C ALA A 138 10.25 -12.66 -8.01
N GLN A 139 10.02 -13.94 -7.71
CA GLN A 139 10.13 -15.05 -8.65
C GLN A 139 9.22 -14.87 -9.87
N ARG A 140 7.95 -14.50 -9.64
CA ARG A 140 6.95 -14.33 -10.71
C ARG A 140 7.32 -13.20 -11.67
N ILE A 141 7.84 -12.09 -11.14
CA ILE A 141 8.22 -10.93 -11.96
C ILE A 141 9.67 -11.02 -12.48
N ASP A 142 10.44 -11.99 -11.99
CA ASP A 142 11.88 -12.20 -12.27
C ASP A 142 12.74 -10.96 -11.97
N ARG A 143 12.44 -10.27 -10.85
CA ARG A 143 13.13 -9.06 -10.41
C ARG A 143 13.34 -9.06 -8.90
N PRO A 144 14.50 -8.60 -8.40
CA PRO A 144 14.70 -8.35 -6.98
C PRO A 144 13.75 -7.26 -6.46
N ILE A 145 13.27 -7.44 -5.23
CA ILE A 145 12.43 -6.46 -4.54
C ILE A 145 13.11 -6.09 -3.23
N ARG A 146 13.43 -4.82 -3.04
CA ARG A 146 13.97 -4.31 -1.78
C ARG A 146 12.88 -3.60 -0.99
N LEU A 147 12.66 -4.05 0.24
CA LEU A 147 11.68 -3.52 1.18
C LEU A 147 12.38 -2.56 2.14
N ILE A 148 12.00 -1.28 2.08
CA ILE A 148 12.58 -0.20 2.87
C ILE A 148 11.52 0.37 3.81
N TYR A 149 11.65 0.03 5.09
CA TYR A 149 10.65 0.35 6.10
C TYR A 149 10.90 1.69 6.79
N TYR A 150 9.83 2.46 6.99
CA TYR A 150 9.86 3.61 7.89
C TYR A 150 9.90 3.18 9.36
N PRO A 151 10.46 4.02 10.26
CA PRO A 151 10.48 3.73 11.68
C PRO A 151 9.06 3.66 12.26
N PRO A 152 8.83 2.92 13.36
CA PRO A 152 7.54 2.88 14.05
C PRO A 152 7.05 4.27 14.43
N TYR A 153 5.75 4.54 14.26
CA TYR A 153 5.12 5.86 14.52
C TYR A 153 5.60 7.00 13.61
N HIS A 154 6.29 6.68 12.52
CA HIS A 154 6.80 7.64 11.55
C HIS A 154 6.25 7.38 10.14
N SER A 155 5.16 6.60 10.00
CA SER A 155 4.53 6.29 8.71
C SER A 155 4.18 7.56 7.92
N LYS A 156 3.84 8.67 8.59
CA LYS A 156 3.58 10.00 8.00
C LYS A 156 4.63 10.52 7.00
N TYR A 157 5.85 9.97 7.01
CA TYR A 157 6.91 10.32 6.05
C TYR A 157 6.94 9.43 4.81
N ASN A 158 6.18 8.33 4.81
CA ASN A 158 5.88 7.52 3.64
C ASN A 158 5.07 8.35 2.65
N ALA A 159 5.49 8.36 1.38
CA ALA A 159 4.96 9.31 0.40
C ALA A 159 3.46 9.15 0.16
N ILE A 160 2.97 7.91 0.15
CA ILE A 160 1.57 7.57 -0.05
C ILE A 160 0.62 8.14 1.03
N GLU A 161 1.09 8.43 2.24
CA GLU A 161 0.26 9.06 3.29
C GLU A 161 -0.32 10.41 2.84
N ARG A 162 0.41 11.11 1.96
CA ARG A 162 -0.08 12.36 1.35
C ARG A 162 -1.22 12.12 0.36
N CYS A 163 -1.21 10.98 -0.33
CA CYS A 163 -2.32 10.55 -1.18
C CYS A 163 -3.56 10.29 -0.34
N TRP A 164 -3.42 9.65 0.82
CA TRP A 164 -4.53 9.43 1.74
C TRP A 164 -5.10 10.71 2.34
N ALA A 165 -4.25 11.69 2.63
CA ALA A 165 -4.70 13.02 3.04
C ALA A 165 -5.45 13.74 1.90
N ALA A 166 -4.97 13.62 0.65
CA ALA A 166 -5.66 14.18 -0.52
C ALA A 166 -7.03 13.54 -0.74
N LEU A 167 -7.11 12.20 -0.70
CA LEU A 167 -8.36 11.47 -0.80
C LEU A 167 -9.32 11.84 0.34
N GLU A 168 -8.84 11.89 1.58
CA GLU A 168 -9.67 12.26 2.73
C GLU A 168 -10.26 13.67 2.56
N ASN A 169 -9.44 14.64 2.15
CA ASN A 169 -9.93 15.99 1.91
C ASN A 169 -10.89 16.08 0.73
N TYR A 170 -10.74 15.22 -0.28
CA TYR A 170 -11.59 15.23 -1.46
C TYR A 170 -13.02 14.78 -1.15
N TRP A 171 -13.20 13.74 -0.34
CA TRP A 171 -14.50 13.14 -0.07
C TRP A 171 -15.07 13.39 1.34
N ASN A 172 -14.41 14.17 2.21
CA ASN A 172 -14.88 14.35 3.60
C ASN A 172 -16.24 15.07 3.70
N GLY A 173 -16.64 15.85 2.69
CA GLY A 173 -17.97 16.45 2.59
C GLY A 173 -19.00 15.57 1.86
N ALA A 174 -18.62 14.38 1.43
CA ALA A 174 -19.49 13.44 0.74
C ALA A 174 -20.14 12.44 1.70
N ILE A 175 -21.30 11.93 1.30
CA ILE A 175 -21.88 10.72 1.87
C ILE A 175 -21.45 9.56 0.99
N LEU A 176 -20.83 8.56 1.60
CA LEU A 176 -20.39 7.34 0.93
C LEU A 176 -21.40 6.23 1.27
N ASP A 177 -22.59 6.34 0.69
CA ASP A 177 -23.76 5.49 1.00
C ASP A 177 -23.71 4.11 0.33
N SER A 178 -22.80 3.92 -0.61
CA SER A 178 -22.61 2.68 -1.37
C SER A 178 -21.14 2.46 -1.69
N VAL A 179 -20.77 1.21 -1.99
CA VAL A 179 -19.40 0.85 -2.39
C VAL A 179 -19.05 1.56 -3.70
N GLU A 180 -20.01 1.61 -4.62
CA GLU A 180 -19.91 2.31 -5.90
C GLU A 180 -19.66 3.80 -5.69
N ALA A 181 -20.36 4.45 -4.76
CA ALA A 181 -20.10 5.86 -4.44
C ALA A 181 -18.67 6.07 -3.95
N ALA A 182 -18.16 5.23 -3.03
CA ALA A 182 -16.79 5.35 -2.55
C ALA A 182 -15.75 5.18 -3.67
N VAL A 183 -15.94 4.18 -4.55
CA VAL A 183 -15.08 3.95 -5.72
C VAL A 183 -15.13 5.14 -6.67
N GLN A 184 -16.31 5.68 -6.97
CA GLN A 184 -16.47 6.83 -7.87
C GLN A 184 -15.84 8.11 -7.29
N TRP A 185 -15.97 8.35 -5.98
CA TRP A 185 -15.29 9.48 -5.34
C TRP A 185 -13.76 9.34 -5.43
N ALA A 186 -13.21 8.15 -5.16
CA ALA A 186 -11.79 7.92 -5.31
C ALA A 186 -11.33 8.03 -6.78
N THR A 187 -12.12 7.58 -7.74
CA THR A 187 -11.77 7.66 -9.18
C THR A 187 -11.70 9.11 -9.66
N ASN A 188 -12.55 9.98 -9.12
CA ASN A 188 -12.61 11.39 -9.54
C ASN A 188 -11.64 12.31 -8.78
N MET A 189 -10.91 11.83 -7.77
CA MET A 189 -9.87 12.65 -7.15
C MET A 189 -8.65 12.77 -8.09
N THR A 190 -7.74 13.68 -7.75
CA THR A 190 -6.45 13.79 -8.44
C THR A 190 -5.32 13.85 -7.42
N TRP A 191 -4.24 13.12 -7.68
CA TRP A 191 -2.96 13.28 -6.98
C TRP A 191 -1.98 13.94 -7.95
N LYS A 192 -1.48 15.13 -7.61
CA LYS A 192 -0.58 15.92 -8.47
C LYS A 192 -1.04 16.04 -9.94
N ALA A 193 -2.33 16.29 -10.13
CA ALA A 193 -3.01 16.38 -11.43
C ALA A 193 -3.13 15.05 -12.23
N VAL A 194 -2.76 13.92 -11.64
CA VAL A 194 -2.99 12.57 -12.18
C VAL A 194 -4.20 11.95 -11.49
N ALA A 195 -5.14 11.41 -12.27
CA ALA A 195 -6.27 10.66 -11.72
C ALA A 195 -5.80 9.26 -11.30
N PRO A 196 -6.23 8.73 -10.13
CA PRO A 196 -5.84 7.40 -9.72
C PRO A 196 -6.56 6.33 -10.54
N VAL A 197 -5.93 5.17 -10.66
CA VAL A 197 -6.61 3.95 -11.13
C VAL A 197 -7.21 3.26 -9.92
N VAL A 198 -8.52 3.00 -9.95
CA VAL A 198 -9.25 2.48 -8.79
C VAL A 198 -9.86 1.13 -9.11
N TYR A 199 -9.60 0.17 -8.23
CA TYR A 199 -10.07 -1.21 -8.33
C TYR A 199 -10.95 -1.57 -7.14
N LEU A 200 -11.96 -2.40 -7.38
CA LEU A 200 -12.70 -3.09 -6.33
C LEU A 200 -12.19 -4.53 -6.24
N VAL A 201 -11.75 -4.94 -5.06
CA VAL A 201 -11.26 -6.30 -4.83
C VAL A 201 -12.41 -7.15 -4.32
N GLU A 202 -12.88 -8.08 -5.16
CA GLU A 202 -13.99 -8.99 -4.86
C GLU A 202 -13.54 -10.25 -4.09
N GLY A 203 -12.24 -10.54 -4.09
CA GLY A 203 -11.66 -11.69 -3.40
C GLY A 203 -11.81 -11.62 -1.87
N LEU A 204 -12.11 -12.76 -1.25
CA LEU A 204 -12.15 -12.90 0.20
C LEU A 204 -10.79 -13.40 0.71
N TYR A 205 -10.18 -12.63 1.61
CA TYR A 205 -8.93 -13.00 2.26
C TYR A 205 -9.15 -13.41 3.71
N GLU A 206 -8.79 -14.66 4.01
CA GLU A 206 -8.93 -15.24 5.34
C GLU A 206 -7.85 -14.74 6.29
N LYS A 207 -8.24 -14.46 7.54
CA LYS A 207 -7.28 -14.10 8.59
C LYS A 207 -6.67 -15.36 9.21
N GLY A 208 -5.45 -15.21 9.71
CA GLY A 208 -4.83 -16.25 10.53
C GLY A 208 -4.08 -17.32 9.74
N VAL A 209 -3.82 -17.09 8.44
CA VAL A 209 -2.87 -17.90 7.68
C VAL A 209 -1.52 -17.92 8.39
N GLN A 210 -1.02 -19.12 8.66
CA GLN A 210 0.25 -19.38 9.31
C GLN A 210 1.14 -20.18 8.36
N VAL A 211 2.34 -19.68 8.12
CA VAL A 211 3.40 -20.44 7.43
C VAL A 211 4.23 -21.14 8.50
N PHE A 212 4.34 -22.47 8.39
CA PHE A 212 5.19 -23.27 9.27
C PHE A 212 6.67 -23.13 8.88
N ALA A 213 7.57 -23.43 9.81
CA ALA A 213 9.00 -23.24 9.59
C ALA A 213 9.50 -24.06 8.40
N GLU A 214 9.00 -25.29 8.25
CA GLU A 214 9.36 -26.23 7.18
C GLU A 214 8.94 -25.73 5.80
N GLU A 215 7.84 -24.97 5.71
CA GLU A 215 7.39 -24.36 4.46
C GLU A 215 8.24 -23.14 4.09
N LEU A 216 8.69 -22.38 5.09
CA LEU A 216 9.53 -21.20 4.88
C LEU A 216 10.99 -21.56 4.54
N GLU A 217 11.46 -22.77 4.87
CA GLU A 217 12.86 -23.19 4.64
C GLU A 217 13.30 -23.00 3.19
N SER A 218 12.42 -23.26 2.22
CA SER A 218 12.71 -23.03 0.80
C SER A 218 12.84 -21.56 0.42
N ASP A 219 12.22 -20.66 1.19
CA ASP A 219 12.18 -19.22 0.93
C ASP A 219 13.36 -18.48 1.59
N LEU A 220 13.94 -19.04 2.65
CA LEU A 220 15.02 -18.42 3.43
C LEU A 220 16.23 -17.93 2.60
N PRO A 221 16.71 -18.65 1.57
CA PRO A 221 17.84 -18.17 0.76
C PRO A 221 17.56 -16.88 -0.01
N PHE A 222 16.29 -16.61 -0.32
CA PHE A 222 15.85 -15.43 -1.08
C PHE A 222 15.54 -14.24 -0.16
N TRP A 223 15.28 -14.50 1.12
CA TRP A 223 15.06 -13.48 2.14
C TRP A 223 16.38 -12.97 2.71
N GLN A 224 16.85 -11.81 2.24
CA GLN A 224 18.14 -11.22 2.63
C GLN A 224 17.96 -9.92 3.43
N PRO A 225 17.73 -10.00 4.75
CA PRO A 225 17.87 -8.86 5.66
C PRO A 225 19.26 -8.21 5.54
N SER A 226 19.31 -6.88 5.57
CA SER A 226 20.59 -6.15 5.64
C SER A 226 21.34 -6.45 6.94
N GLU A 227 22.67 -6.38 6.89
CA GLU A 227 23.51 -6.61 8.07
C GLU A 227 23.31 -5.55 9.17
N THR A 228 23.04 -4.31 8.77
CA THR A 228 22.94 -3.16 9.69
C THR A 228 21.53 -2.93 10.20
N LEU A 229 20.51 -3.18 9.37
CA LEU A 229 19.09 -2.90 9.67
C LEU A 229 18.20 -4.07 9.22
N PRO A 230 18.37 -5.30 9.76
CA PRO A 230 17.72 -6.50 9.25
C PRO A 230 16.18 -6.49 9.31
N LYS A 231 15.58 -5.61 10.13
CA LYS A 231 14.13 -5.44 10.21
C LYS A 231 13.58 -4.33 9.31
N TRP A 232 14.44 -3.46 8.80
CA TRP A 232 14.04 -2.21 8.15
C TRP A 232 14.53 -2.08 6.71
N ASP A 233 15.47 -2.93 6.32
CA ASP A 233 15.98 -3.04 4.96
C ASP A 233 16.20 -4.52 4.65
N ILE A 234 15.38 -5.01 3.73
CA ILE A 234 15.35 -6.41 3.32
C ILE A 234 15.37 -6.47 1.81
N THR A 235 16.29 -7.24 1.25
CA THR A 235 16.27 -7.59 -0.18
C THR A 235 15.64 -8.97 -0.34
N ILE A 236 14.67 -9.08 -1.26
CA ILE A 236 14.08 -10.32 -1.71
C ILE A 236 14.61 -10.62 -3.11
N LEU A 237 15.25 -11.77 -3.29
CA LEU A 237 15.80 -12.19 -4.57
C LEU A 237 14.80 -13.07 -5.36
N PRO A 238 14.81 -13.00 -6.70
CA PRO A 238 13.94 -13.82 -7.53
C PRO A 238 14.48 -15.26 -7.68
N ASN A 239 15.81 -15.47 -7.61
CA ASN A 239 16.49 -16.76 -7.80
C ASN A 239 17.82 -16.79 -7.02
#